data_AF-A0A1A2JQD3-F1
#
_entry.id   AF-A0A1A2JQD3-F1
#
_cell.length_a   1.000
_cell.length_b   1.000
_cell.length_c   1.000
_cell.angle_alpha   90.00
_cell.angle_beta   90.00
_cell.angle_gamma   90.00
#
_symmetry.space_group_name_H-M   'P 1'
#
loop_
_entity.id
_entity.type
_entity.pdbx_description
1 polymer ?
#
loop_
_entity_poly.entity_id
_entity_poly.type
_entity_poly.pdbx_seq_one_letter_code
_entity_poly.pdbx_strand_id
1 'polypeptide(L)'
;MPQYDDHDDLAALDFSAVGTGSDTLEESDALDFSAPDGDDEESAVDALHDYAPSEPEDAETDLAAIDSQTDADAAPDDEESPELFTVTNPPETVSVSALMDGRTQRVELSPKVTSMTEAELAEEILVIADLARQKGLAAQHDYLMEDASLSDTMREMGMDGNDVVRDFMENGIGLITPEQAAAAQAEVFATRYATDK
;
A
#
# COMPACT_ATOMS: atom_id res chain seq x y z
N MET A 1 -41.72 -15.32 -40.58
CA MET A 1 -40.98 -15.93 -39.46
C MET A 1 -39.56 -16.13 -39.93
N PRO A 2 -38.57 -15.42 -39.38
CA PRO A 2 -37.16 -15.66 -39.70
C PRO A 2 -36.66 -16.87 -38.91
N GLN A 3 -35.97 -17.78 -39.60
CA GLN A 3 -35.30 -18.93 -39.02
C GLN A 3 -34.00 -18.44 -38.36
N TYR A 4 -33.81 -18.75 -37.08
CA TYR A 4 -32.53 -18.57 -36.40
C TYR A 4 -31.68 -19.81 -36.70
N ASP A 5 -30.54 -19.59 -37.35
CA ASP A 5 -29.43 -20.54 -37.42
C ASP A 5 -28.74 -20.53 -36.04
N ASP A 6 -28.90 -21.62 -35.31
CA ASP A 6 -28.23 -21.88 -34.03
C ASP A 6 -26.84 -22.42 -34.37
N HIS A 7 -25.87 -21.51 -34.57
CA HIS A 7 -24.48 -21.89 -34.67
C HIS A 7 -23.89 -22.00 -33.25
N ASP A 8 -23.58 -23.24 -32.90
CA ASP A 8 -22.85 -23.70 -31.72
C ASP A 8 -21.44 -23.08 -31.67
N ASP A 9 -21.33 -21.81 -31.28
CA ASP A 9 -20.05 -21.08 -31.17
C ASP A 9 -19.23 -21.46 -29.90
N LEU A 10 -19.69 -22.44 -29.12
CA LEU A 10 -19.06 -22.86 -27.85
C LEU A 10 -18.18 -24.11 -27.96
N ALA A 11 -18.10 -24.74 -29.14
CA ALA A 11 -17.21 -25.88 -29.39
C ALA A 11 -15.73 -25.49 -29.54
N ALA A 12 -15.39 -24.20 -29.58
CA ALA A 12 -14.03 -23.71 -29.82
C ALA A 12 -13.15 -23.59 -28.56
N LEU A 13 -13.68 -23.87 -27.36
CA LEU A 13 -12.95 -23.71 -26.09
C LEU A 13 -12.66 -25.07 -25.42
N ASP A 14 -12.05 -25.99 -26.17
CA ASP A 14 -11.43 -27.18 -25.60
C ASP A 14 -10.02 -26.85 -25.06
N PHE A 15 -9.93 -26.59 -23.76
CA PHE A 15 -8.65 -26.41 -23.07
C PHE A 15 -8.10 -27.73 -22.47
N SER A 16 -8.56 -28.89 -22.95
CA SER A 16 -8.14 -30.21 -22.44
C SER A 16 -7.04 -30.90 -23.25
N ALA A 17 -6.13 -30.13 -23.86
CA ALA A 17 -4.89 -30.64 -24.45
C ALA A 17 -3.66 -30.17 -23.64
N VAL A 18 -3.53 -30.62 -22.39
CA VAL A 18 -2.21 -30.73 -21.76
C VAL A 18 -1.47 -31.88 -22.43
N GLY A 19 -0.87 -31.58 -23.59
CA GLY A 19 0.05 -32.48 -24.26
C GLY A 19 1.24 -32.72 -23.35
N THR A 20 1.28 -33.89 -22.70
CA THR A 20 2.48 -34.40 -22.04
C THR A 20 3.50 -34.70 -23.15
N GLY A 21 4.32 -33.70 -23.45
CA GLY A 21 5.41 -33.77 -24.40
C GLY A 21 6.72 -33.65 -23.63
N SER A 22 7.24 -34.79 -23.19
CA SER A 22 8.64 -34.92 -22.79
C SER A 22 9.49 -34.76 -24.05
N ASP A 23 10.20 -33.65 -24.21
CA ASP A 23 11.35 -33.59 -25.11
C ASP A 23 12.45 -32.70 -24.51
N THR A 24 13.54 -33.39 -24.18
CA THR A 24 14.82 -32.89 -23.72
C THR A 24 15.67 -32.50 -24.93
N LEU A 25 15.97 -31.22 -25.15
CA LEU A 25 17.16 -30.80 -25.91
C LEU A 25 17.67 -29.44 -25.42
N GLU A 26 18.89 -29.46 -24.87
CA GLU A 26 19.80 -28.32 -24.77
C GLU A 26 19.99 -27.66 -26.15
N GLU A 27 20.02 -26.33 -26.23
CA GLU A 27 21.11 -25.59 -26.90
C GLU A 27 21.01 -24.09 -26.57
N SER A 28 21.89 -23.62 -25.69
CA SER A 28 22.12 -22.21 -25.42
C SER A 28 23.18 -21.70 -26.40
N ASP A 29 22.81 -21.33 -27.63
CA ASP A 29 23.76 -20.77 -28.60
C ASP A 29 23.09 -19.78 -29.57
N ALA A 30 22.86 -18.54 -29.12
CA ALA A 30 22.37 -17.48 -30.00
C ALA A 30 22.81 -16.06 -29.63
N LEU A 31 23.94 -15.88 -28.92
CA LEU A 31 24.53 -14.56 -28.69
C LEU A 31 26.02 -14.56 -29.01
N ASP A 32 26.36 -14.68 -30.30
CA ASP A 32 27.69 -14.34 -30.83
C ASP A 32 27.82 -12.82 -30.98
N PHE A 33 28.35 -12.16 -29.94
CA PHE A 33 28.77 -10.76 -30.01
C PHE A 33 30.20 -10.69 -30.57
N SER A 34 30.34 -10.92 -31.87
CA SER A 34 31.57 -10.56 -32.58
C SER A 34 31.59 -9.06 -32.85
N ALA A 35 32.38 -8.33 -32.07
CA ALA A 35 32.69 -6.93 -32.31
C ALA A 35 33.63 -6.80 -33.52
N PRO A 36 33.37 -5.90 -34.49
CA PRO A 36 34.37 -5.59 -35.48
C PRO A 36 35.53 -4.83 -34.83
N ASP A 37 36.73 -5.41 -34.87
CA ASP A 37 38.00 -4.68 -34.68
C ASP A 37 38.11 -3.60 -35.77
N GLY A 38 37.55 -2.43 -35.46
CA GLY A 38 37.73 -1.20 -36.21
C GLY A 38 38.78 -0.37 -35.50
N ASP A 39 40.01 -0.43 -36.00
CA ASP A 39 41.08 0.54 -35.79
C ASP A 39 40.60 1.95 -36.19
N ASP A 40 39.98 2.67 -35.26
CA ASP A 40 39.85 4.12 -35.32
C ASP A 40 40.10 4.67 -33.90
N GLU A 41 41.36 5.06 -33.66
CA GLU A 41 41.82 5.72 -32.43
C GLU A 41 41.29 7.16 -32.34
N GLU A 42 39.98 7.34 -32.30
CA GLU A 42 39.36 8.57 -31.81
C GLU A 42 38.89 8.31 -30.38
N SER A 43 39.78 8.65 -29.44
CA SER A 43 39.67 8.56 -27.99
C SER A 43 38.24 8.80 -27.47
N ALA A 44 37.45 7.73 -27.32
CA ALA A 44 36.09 7.75 -26.80
C ALA A 44 35.97 8.32 -25.36
N VAL A 45 37.10 8.55 -24.69
CA VAL A 45 37.18 9.17 -23.37
C VAL A 45 37.12 10.71 -23.43
N ASP A 46 37.35 11.34 -24.58
CA ASP A 46 37.23 12.80 -24.73
C ASP A 46 35.75 13.24 -24.76
N ALA A 47 34.89 12.44 -25.41
CA ALA A 47 33.44 12.66 -25.46
C ALA A 47 32.75 12.54 -24.09
N LEU A 48 33.36 11.82 -23.13
CA LEU A 48 32.85 11.69 -21.76
C LEU A 48 33.17 12.93 -20.90
N HIS A 49 34.14 13.75 -21.30
CA HIS A 49 34.52 14.96 -20.56
C HIS A 49 33.50 16.10 -20.76
N ASP A 50 32.73 16.07 -21.86
CA ASP A 50 31.64 17.03 -22.13
C ASP A 50 30.42 16.84 -21.21
N TYR A 51 30.27 15.63 -20.65
CA TYR A 51 29.24 15.28 -19.66
C TYR A 51 29.78 15.21 -18.23
N ALA A 52 31.06 15.51 -18.02
CA ALA A 52 31.60 15.60 -16.67
C ALA A 52 30.98 16.84 -15.99
N PRO A 53 30.29 16.69 -14.84
CA PRO A 53 29.72 17.82 -14.13
C PRO A 53 30.88 18.77 -13.76
N SER A 54 30.77 20.03 -14.18
CA SER A 54 31.69 21.08 -13.77
C SER A 54 31.74 21.17 -12.25
N GLU A 55 32.93 21.40 -11.70
CA GLU A 55 33.18 21.54 -10.25
C GLU A 55 32.07 22.30 -9.53
N PRO A 56 31.64 21.83 -8.34
CA PRO A 56 30.47 22.38 -7.67
C PRO A 56 30.74 23.84 -7.30
N GLU A 57 30.08 24.76 -8.01
CA GLU A 57 29.98 26.15 -7.60
C GLU A 57 29.13 26.19 -6.32
N ASP A 58 29.76 26.58 -5.21
CA ASP A 58 29.22 26.89 -3.88
C ASP A 58 27.78 26.40 -3.59
N ALA A 59 27.67 25.13 -3.21
CA ALA A 59 26.44 24.44 -2.80
C ALA A 59 25.88 24.89 -1.42
N GLU A 60 26.12 26.13 -1.00
CA GLU A 60 25.53 26.66 0.24
C GLU A 60 24.06 27.09 0.05
N THR A 61 23.64 27.35 -1.20
CA THR A 61 22.27 27.81 -1.50
C THR A 61 21.29 26.65 -1.70
N ASP A 62 21.76 25.49 -2.15
CA ASP A 62 20.91 24.34 -2.47
C ASP A 62 20.38 23.63 -1.22
N LEU A 63 21.18 23.54 -0.14
CA LEU A 63 20.74 22.97 1.14
C LEU A 63 19.64 23.80 1.82
N ALA A 64 19.63 25.12 1.64
CA ALA A 64 18.57 25.99 2.14
C ALA A 64 17.24 25.80 1.38
N ALA A 65 17.30 25.40 0.10
CA ALA A 65 16.12 25.07 -0.68
C ALA A 65 15.47 23.75 -0.20
N ILE A 66 16.28 22.79 0.25
CA ILE A 66 15.79 21.53 0.83
C ILE A 66 15.14 21.80 2.21
N ASP A 67 15.75 22.64 3.05
CA ASP A 67 15.19 23.02 4.35
C ASP A 67 13.81 23.70 4.20
N SER A 68 13.65 24.52 3.16
CA SER A 68 12.39 25.17 2.79
C SER A 68 11.29 24.20 2.31
N GLN A 69 11.63 22.99 1.87
CA GLN A 69 10.65 21.95 1.54
C GLN A 69 10.21 21.15 2.76
N THR A 70 11.02 21.10 3.82
CA THR A 70 10.68 20.48 5.11
C THR A 70 9.92 21.42 6.06
N ASP A 71 10.09 22.74 5.93
CA ASP A 71 9.36 23.76 6.71
C ASP A 71 8.12 24.29 5.97
N ALA A 72 7.73 23.64 4.86
CA ALA A 72 6.39 23.80 4.32
C ALA A 72 5.40 23.11 5.29
N ASP A 73 5.14 23.78 6.42
CA ASP A 73 3.85 23.72 7.11
C ASP A 73 2.82 23.97 6.02
N ALA A 74 2.28 22.87 5.50
CA ALA A 74 1.32 22.87 4.42
C ALA A 74 0.20 23.79 4.88
N ALA A 75 0.19 25.01 4.35
CA ALA A 75 -0.99 25.85 4.40
C ALA A 75 -2.13 24.94 3.97
N PRO A 76 -3.21 24.80 4.77
CA PRO A 76 -4.27 23.87 4.46
C PRO A 76 -4.80 24.28 3.10
N ASP A 77 -4.45 23.50 2.09
CA ASP A 77 -5.16 23.56 0.83
C ASP A 77 -6.60 23.19 1.20
N ASP A 78 -7.56 24.09 0.93
CA ASP A 78 -8.99 23.86 1.15
C ASP A 78 -9.54 22.71 0.27
N GLU A 79 -8.67 21.89 -0.35
CA GLU A 79 -8.95 20.52 -0.73
C GLU A 79 -9.17 19.67 0.53
N GLU A 80 -10.41 19.18 0.70
CA GLU A 80 -10.84 18.30 1.80
C GLU A 80 -9.78 17.23 2.10
N SER A 81 -8.96 17.51 3.12
CA SER A 81 -7.88 16.61 3.51
C SER A 81 -8.53 15.32 4.00
N PRO A 82 -8.11 14.15 3.49
CA PRO A 82 -8.77 12.90 3.85
C PRO A 82 -8.66 12.66 5.36
N GLU A 83 -9.73 12.16 5.97
CA GLU A 83 -9.75 11.88 7.41
C GLU A 83 -8.69 10.82 7.76
N LEU A 84 -7.84 11.15 8.73
CA LEU A 84 -6.73 10.31 9.18
C LEU A 84 -7.02 9.70 10.55
N PHE A 85 -6.87 8.38 10.62
CA PHE A 85 -7.03 7.60 11.84
C PHE A 85 -5.67 7.30 12.44
N THR A 86 -5.33 8.04 13.50
CA THR A 86 -4.03 7.90 14.19
C THR A 86 -4.14 6.96 15.39
N VAL A 87 -3.12 6.11 15.55
CA VAL A 87 -2.85 5.30 16.75
C VAL A 87 -1.44 5.60 17.22
N THR A 88 -1.28 5.79 18.53
CA THR A 88 -0.01 6.08 19.18
C THR A 88 0.25 5.01 20.22
N ASN A 89 1.49 4.51 20.27
CA ASN A 89 1.87 3.54 21.29
C ASN A 89 1.87 4.15 22.71
N PRO A 90 1.64 3.35 23.76
CA PRO A 90 1.67 3.84 25.14
C PRO A 90 2.90 4.66 25.58
N PRO A 91 4.14 4.36 25.15
CA PRO A 91 5.31 5.17 25.51
C PRO A 91 5.47 6.45 24.65
N GLU A 92 4.55 6.71 23.72
CA GLU A 92 4.52 7.89 22.84
C GLU A 92 5.82 8.04 22.03
N THR A 93 6.31 6.91 21.51
CA THR A 93 7.50 6.87 20.66
C THR A 93 7.16 6.73 19.18
N VAL A 94 6.04 6.09 18.85
CA VAL A 94 5.59 5.81 17.49
C VAL A 94 4.10 6.14 17.38
N SER A 95 3.77 6.99 16.41
CA SER A 95 2.40 7.28 15.99
C SER A 95 2.25 6.92 14.52
N VAL A 96 1.20 6.19 14.17
CA VAL A 96 0.89 5.85 12.77
C VAL A 96 -0.51 6.32 12.44
N SER A 97 -0.66 6.99 11.31
CA SER A 97 -1.93 7.46 10.75
C SER A 97 -2.26 6.68 9.49
N ALA A 98 -3.49 6.17 9.42
CA ALA A 98 -4.03 5.49 8.24
C ALA A 98 -5.29 6.19 7.73
N LEU A 99 -5.58 5.99 6.44
CA LEU A 99 -6.83 6.40 5.81
C LEU A 99 -7.97 5.44 6.19
N MET A 100 -9.21 5.85 5.90
CA MET A 100 -10.41 5.03 6.10
C MET A 100 -10.37 3.69 5.34
N ASP A 101 -9.68 3.64 4.20
CA ASP A 101 -9.43 2.42 3.41
C ASP A 101 -8.33 1.52 4.03
N GLY A 102 -7.77 1.91 5.18
CA GLY A 102 -6.76 1.15 5.91
C GLY A 102 -5.31 1.35 5.42
N ARG A 103 -5.10 2.11 4.34
CA ARG A 103 -3.74 2.46 3.86
C ARG A 103 -3.03 3.39 4.84
N THR A 104 -1.80 3.04 5.23
CA THR A 104 -0.95 3.90 6.05
C THR A 104 -0.54 5.16 5.27
N GLN A 105 -0.76 6.34 5.87
CA GLN A 105 -0.43 7.63 5.27
C GLN A 105 0.83 8.24 5.88
N ARG A 106 0.99 8.15 7.22
CA ARG A 106 2.05 8.85 7.95
C ARG A 106 2.53 8.02 9.13
N VAL A 107 3.83 8.05 9.38
CA VAL A 107 4.48 7.50 10.58
C VAL A 107 5.29 8.63 11.21
N GLU A 108 4.99 8.95 12.47
CA GLU A 108 5.69 9.96 13.26
C GLU A 108 6.46 9.27 14.38
N LEU A 109 7.74 9.63 14.52
CA LEU A 109 8.64 9.05 15.50
C LEU A 109 9.12 10.13 16.46
N SER A 110 8.99 9.89 17.76
CA SER A 110 9.57 10.78 18.76
C SER A 110 11.06 10.48 18.96
N PRO A 111 11.89 11.44 19.38
CA PRO A 111 13.34 11.23 19.54
C PRO A 111 13.70 10.11 20.53
N LYS A 112 12.74 9.68 21.37
CA LYS A 112 12.88 8.56 22.30
C LYS A 112 13.14 7.22 21.61
N VAL A 113 12.77 7.07 20.32
CA VAL A 113 13.03 5.84 19.53
C VAL A 113 14.51 5.50 19.42
N THR A 114 15.40 6.48 19.62
CA THR A 114 16.87 6.27 19.62
C THR A 114 17.35 5.33 20.72
N SER A 115 16.53 5.07 21.73
CA SER A 115 16.81 4.08 22.79
C SER A 115 16.47 2.64 22.37
N MET A 116 15.81 2.44 21.22
CA MET A 116 15.38 1.14 20.70
C MET A 116 16.36 0.65 19.63
N THR A 117 16.49 -0.67 19.48
CA THR A 117 17.16 -1.23 18.29
C THR A 117 16.28 -1.07 17.05
N GLU A 118 16.89 -1.13 15.86
CA GLU A 118 16.15 -1.05 14.59
C GLU A 118 15.06 -2.14 14.48
N ALA A 119 15.36 -3.35 14.95
CA ALA A 119 14.40 -4.45 14.95
C ALA A 119 13.21 -4.18 15.87
N GLU A 120 13.45 -3.63 17.07
CA GLU A 120 12.38 -3.25 18.00
C GLU A 120 11.54 -2.11 17.43
N LEU A 121 12.16 -1.11 16.80
CA LEU A 121 11.45 -0.01 16.16
C LEU A 121 10.61 -0.48 14.98
N ALA A 122 11.14 -1.37 14.13
CA ALA A 122 10.41 -1.92 13.00
C ALA A 122 9.19 -2.72 13.46
N GLU A 123 9.36 -3.57 14.48
CA GLU A 123 8.24 -4.32 15.05
C GLU A 123 7.18 -3.38 15.64
N GLU A 124 7.62 -2.33 16.35
CA GLU A 124 6.71 -1.33 16.92
C GLU A 124 5.90 -0.61 15.84
N ILE A 125 6.55 -0.16 14.77
CA ILE A 125 5.86 0.50 13.65
C ILE A 125 4.85 -0.44 13.00
N LEU A 126 5.21 -1.70 12.77
CA LEU A 126 4.30 -2.67 12.14
C LEU A 126 3.06 -2.92 13.00
N VAL A 127 3.22 -3.05 14.32
CA VAL A 127 2.11 -3.26 15.24
C VAL A 127 1.19 -2.04 15.28
N ILE A 128 1.74 -0.83 15.43
CA ILE A 128 0.94 0.39 15.47
C ILE A 128 0.29 0.68 14.11
N ALA A 129 0.95 0.34 13.00
CA ALA A 129 0.40 0.47 11.66
C ALA A 129 -0.79 -0.47 11.43
N ASP A 130 -0.73 -1.72 11.91
CA ASP A 130 -1.88 -2.62 11.81
C ASP A 130 -3.06 -2.13 12.65
N LEU A 131 -2.81 -1.60 13.85
CA LEU A 131 -3.86 -0.98 14.66
C LEU A 131 -4.47 0.26 14.00
N ALA A 132 -3.64 1.11 13.37
CA ALA A 132 -4.11 2.27 12.62
C ALA A 132 -4.96 1.85 11.41
N ARG A 133 -4.54 0.81 10.68
CA ARG A 133 -5.32 0.21 9.58
C ARG A 133 -6.67 -0.30 10.07
N GLN A 134 -6.68 -1.07 11.16
CA GLN A 134 -7.89 -1.58 11.79
C GLN A 134 -8.85 -0.45 12.18
N LYS A 135 -8.32 0.63 12.78
CA LYS A 135 -9.10 1.81 13.14
C LYS A 135 -9.72 2.52 11.93
N GLY A 136 -8.97 2.62 10.82
CA GLY A 136 -9.49 3.17 9.56
C GLY A 136 -10.63 2.33 8.97
N LEU A 137 -10.44 1.01 8.88
CA LEU A 137 -11.46 0.09 8.38
C LEU A 137 -12.72 0.06 9.26
N ALA A 138 -12.55 0.19 10.58
CA ALA A 138 -13.67 0.33 11.50
C ALA A 138 -14.48 1.61 11.28
N ALA A 139 -13.80 2.71 10.94
CA ALA A 139 -14.50 3.93 10.56
C ALA A 139 -15.24 3.76 9.23
N GLN A 140 -14.64 3.05 8.26
CA GLN A 140 -15.32 2.67 7.02
C GLN A 140 -16.60 1.89 7.30
N HIS A 141 -16.56 0.91 8.21
CA HIS A 141 -17.74 0.16 8.63
C HIS A 141 -18.84 1.10 9.17
N ASP A 142 -18.50 2.02 10.07
CA ASP A 142 -19.44 2.99 10.65
C ASP A 142 -20.07 3.89 9.58
N TYR A 143 -19.26 4.40 8.65
CA TYR A 143 -19.72 5.22 7.54
C TYR A 143 -20.67 4.47 6.60
N LEU A 144 -20.39 3.22 6.23
CA LEU A 144 -21.31 2.43 5.40
C LEU A 144 -22.59 2.04 6.16
N MET A 145 -22.56 1.93 7.50
CA MET A 145 -23.77 1.72 8.30
C MET A 145 -24.63 2.98 8.38
N GLU A 146 -24.01 4.15 8.51
CA GLU A 146 -24.69 5.44 8.65
C GLU A 146 -25.20 5.95 7.28
N ASP A 147 -24.53 5.58 6.20
CA ASP A 147 -24.99 5.86 4.84
C ASP A 147 -26.25 5.03 4.52
N ALA A 148 -27.39 5.73 4.65
CA ALA A 148 -28.72 5.17 4.45
C ALA A 148 -28.89 4.47 3.08
N SER A 149 -28.06 4.79 2.09
CA SER A 149 -28.11 4.18 0.76
C SER A 149 -27.97 2.66 0.80
N LEU A 150 -27.06 2.13 1.63
CA LEU A 150 -26.82 0.68 1.67
C LEU A 150 -27.97 -0.05 2.36
N SER A 151 -28.50 0.54 3.44
CA SER A 151 -29.66 0.01 4.15
C SER A 151 -30.96 0.12 3.34
N ASP A 152 -31.19 1.21 2.60
CA ASP A 152 -32.30 1.36 1.66
C ASP A 152 -32.17 0.38 0.48
N THR A 153 -30.98 0.19 -0.08
CA THR A 153 -30.73 -0.76 -1.18
C THR A 153 -30.99 -2.20 -0.75
N MET A 154 -30.55 -2.60 0.46
CA MET A 154 -30.87 -3.93 1.01
C MET A 154 -32.35 -4.08 1.35
N ARG A 155 -32.99 -3.01 1.82
CA ARG A 155 -34.43 -2.99 2.07
C ARG A 155 -35.25 -3.11 0.79
N GLU A 156 -34.80 -2.50 -0.31
CA GLU A 156 -35.40 -2.64 -1.63
C GLU A 156 -35.24 -4.06 -2.19
N MET A 157 -34.14 -4.74 -1.85
CA MET A 157 -33.96 -6.18 -2.09
C MET A 157 -34.79 -7.09 -1.16
N GLY A 158 -35.60 -6.53 -0.25
CA GLY A 158 -36.43 -7.30 0.68
C GLY A 158 -35.65 -7.97 1.82
N MET A 159 -34.40 -7.57 2.03
CA MET A 159 -33.60 -7.96 3.20
C MET A 159 -33.88 -6.94 4.32
N ASP A 160 -34.95 -7.16 5.08
CA ASP A 160 -35.14 -6.45 6.35
C ASP A 160 -34.10 -6.97 7.35
N GLY A 161 -33.04 -6.19 7.59
CA GLY A 161 -32.15 -6.47 8.71
C GLY A 161 -30.81 -5.77 8.62
N ASN A 162 -30.62 -4.78 9.49
CA ASN A 162 -29.30 -4.26 9.82
C ASN A 162 -28.32 -5.40 10.18
N ASP A 163 -28.81 -6.53 10.72
CA ASP A 163 -28.03 -7.74 10.96
C ASP A 163 -27.45 -8.41 9.69
N VAL A 164 -28.17 -8.40 8.56
CA VAL A 164 -27.68 -8.98 7.28
C VAL A 164 -26.64 -8.06 6.65
N VAL A 165 -26.84 -6.73 6.76
CA VAL A 165 -25.85 -5.73 6.33
C VAL A 165 -24.58 -5.86 7.15
N ARG A 166 -24.71 -6.01 8.48
CA ARG A 166 -23.56 -6.21 9.38
C ARG A 166 -22.80 -7.50 9.03
N ASP A 167 -23.50 -8.62 8.88
CA ASP A 167 -22.89 -9.91 8.49
C ASP A 167 -22.19 -9.81 7.13
N PHE A 168 -22.80 -9.16 6.13
CA PHE A 168 -22.14 -8.94 4.84
C PHE A 168 -20.90 -8.06 4.95
N MET A 169 -20.90 -7.07 5.84
CA MET A 169 -19.78 -6.18 6.04
C MET A 169 -18.61 -6.88 6.76
N GLU A 170 -18.92 -7.64 7.81
CA GLU A 170 -17.94 -8.41 8.60
C GLU A 170 -17.39 -9.62 7.82
N ASN A 171 -18.25 -10.39 7.15
CA ASN A 171 -17.89 -11.67 6.53
C ASN A 171 -17.72 -11.60 5.00
N GLY A 172 -18.39 -10.66 4.33
CA GLY A 172 -18.34 -10.50 2.88
C GLY A 172 -17.25 -9.52 2.43
N ILE A 173 -17.17 -8.35 3.07
CA ILE A 173 -16.19 -7.30 2.74
C ILE A 173 -14.98 -7.36 3.69
N GLY A 174 -15.11 -7.96 4.87
CA GLY A 174 -14.03 -8.10 5.84
C GLY A 174 -13.73 -6.81 6.61
N LEU A 175 -14.71 -5.91 6.72
CA LEU A 175 -14.59 -4.72 7.55
C LEU A 175 -14.86 -5.10 9.01
N ILE A 176 -13.90 -4.82 9.87
CA ILE A 176 -14.04 -5.05 11.31
C ILE A 176 -14.92 -3.96 11.93
N THR A 177 -15.63 -4.29 13.00
CA THR A 177 -16.42 -3.31 13.76
C THR A 177 -15.53 -2.41 14.61
N PRO A 178 -15.99 -1.20 14.96
CA PRO A 178 -15.26 -0.30 15.87
C PRO A 178 -15.00 -0.92 17.25
N GLU A 179 -15.92 -1.74 17.78
CA GLU A 179 -15.68 -2.48 19.03
C GLU A 179 -14.56 -3.51 18.89
N GLN A 180 -14.49 -4.25 17.77
CA GLN A 180 -13.41 -5.19 17.50
C GLN A 180 -12.05 -4.49 17.37
N ALA A 181 -11.99 -3.36 16.66
CA ALA A 181 -10.77 -2.56 16.55
C ALA A 181 -10.29 -2.06 17.91
N ALA A 182 -11.21 -1.56 18.75
CA ALA A 182 -10.90 -1.12 20.11
C ALA A 182 -10.43 -2.29 21.01
N ALA A 183 -11.07 -3.46 20.88
CA ALA A 183 -10.67 -4.65 21.62
C ALA A 183 -9.28 -5.15 21.21
N ALA A 184 -8.98 -5.19 19.90
CA ALA A 184 -7.66 -5.56 19.38
C ALA A 184 -6.57 -4.59 19.86
N GLN A 185 -6.83 -3.29 19.80
CA GLN A 185 -5.92 -2.29 20.34
C GLN A 185 -5.67 -2.49 21.85
N ALA A 186 -6.74 -2.70 22.63
CA ALA A 186 -6.62 -2.93 24.06
C ALA A 186 -5.85 -4.21 24.39
N GLU A 187 -6.05 -5.30 23.63
CA GLU A 187 -5.32 -6.56 23.79
C GLU A 187 -3.84 -6.40 23.48
N VAL A 188 -3.49 -5.77 22.34
CA VAL A 188 -2.10 -5.47 21.98
C VAL A 188 -1.47 -4.60 23.06
N PHE A 189 -2.19 -3.59 23.55
CA PHE A 189 -1.66 -2.68 24.56
C PHE A 189 -1.44 -3.39 25.90
N ALA A 190 -2.36 -4.26 26.29
CA ALA A 190 -2.24 -5.05 27.52
C ALA A 190 -1.13 -6.11 27.41
N THR A 191 -1.00 -6.81 26.30
CA THR A 191 0.00 -7.89 26.17
C THR A 191 1.42 -7.35 26.03
N ARG A 192 1.60 -6.28 25.26
CA ARG A 192 2.91 -5.73 24.90
C ARG A 192 3.43 -4.71 25.91
N TYR A 193 2.55 -3.95 26.58
CA TYR A 193 2.97 -2.86 27.48
C TYR A 193 2.56 -3.04 28.95
N ALA A 194 1.80 -4.07 29.34
CA ALA A 194 1.48 -4.27 30.77
C ALA A 194 2.68 -4.69 31.63
N THR A 195 3.82 -5.03 31.02
CA THR A 195 5.05 -5.42 31.74
C THR A 195 5.96 -4.21 32.06
N ASP A 196 5.71 -3.04 31.47
CA ASP A 196 6.59 -1.86 31.60
C ASP A 196 6.07 -0.84 32.65
N LYS A 197 5.79 -1.30 33.87
CA LYS A 197 5.40 -0.43 34.99
C LYS A 197 6.17 -0.70 36.27
#